data_AF-A0A813RPG3-F1
#
_entry.id   AF-A0A813RPG3-F1
#
_cell.length_a   1.000
_cell.length_b   1.000
_cell.length_c   1.000
_cell.angle_alpha   90.00
_cell.angle_beta   90.00
_cell.angle_gamma   90.00
#
_symmetry.space_group_name_H-M   'P 1'
#
loop_
_entity.id
_entity.type
_entity.pdbx_description
1 polymer ?
#
loop_
_entity_poly.entity_id
_entity_poly.type
_entity_poly.pdbx_seq_one_letter_code
_entity_poly.pdbx_strand_id
1 'polypeptide(L)'
;MNINKRWFVVFAPFLLLQSVSLLSVQKPGNDGPIAIKVSWSSHDYDLHTIPSLQLVTNPLVSRQFSPVSKQIFANLKQLNAEYARYAVWFPYPKLAVAELNPPSGSLQCGNVGEDSVIHLSCERNGGVISQIDFASFGTSAGACGQMKQGACHATDSLSVVQRICVGQKRCDIPATDDIFGDPCVGTPKRLLVQIQCNPPQNNTYWDFTYIDPMLEDFLAATDGHSRIISFSTQPNWLFQLDTPHIYPDNATHVDWSYPVGTKFVDDSMQALGDYYGRLVAWYTRAGFIDEYGLKHNSGYLYNWDYTEIFNEIEGEHQMSIEYYTRAYDAVIQGIRRHTNNYDMKYVGMALAAHNEFSYYKYFLNHSNHAPDIPIDMISYHFYAIGTSRVDPLSYELLFPQLDNFTVEVEQIEQIRKNLSPQTRTTIDELGVILPDDNNPSAPLFPLIYWNAAAALYAYSWGKLSRQGIDVVGHSQLVGYPHLPDLQLEPQYPSVALLNWTTGEGTAKYWTSKLLIDTADIDNDQAVVTQTTDVGDRNIFSQAFVRKDLRRWVLIVNKRYANVDVTIANCTGGQMQIINEASGFGPPTLVALTSDQITLSAFAVAVVHMPPADKSS
;
A
#
# COMPACT_ATOMS: atom_id res chain seq x y z
N MET A 1 2.83 -4.22 33.15
CA MET A 1 2.19 -5.44 33.71
C MET A 1 1.14 -5.88 32.70
N ASN A 2 1.34 -7.07 32.10
CA ASN A 2 0.50 -7.77 31.10
C ASN A 2 -0.79 -7.09 30.63
N ILE A 3 -0.85 -6.68 29.36
CA ILE A 3 -1.98 -6.76 28.42
C ILE A 3 -1.38 -6.63 26.99
N ASN A 4 -2.02 -7.27 25.99
CA ASN A 4 -1.66 -7.41 24.56
C ASN A 4 -0.81 -8.63 24.14
N LYS A 5 -1.37 -9.82 24.42
CA LYS A 5 -1.12 -11.07 23.68
C LYS A 5 -2.34 -11.49 22.84
N ARG A 6 -3.02 -10.56 22.16
CA ARG A 6 -4.27 -10.88 21.43
C ARG A 6 -4.38 -10.44 19.97
N TRP A 7 -3.29 -10.00 19.36
CA TRP A 7 -3.18 -9.91 17.90
C TRP A 7 -2.13 -10.91 17.41
N PHE A 8 -2.49 -12.17 17.56
CA PHE A 8 -1.96 -13.27 16.77
C PHE A 8 -3.21 -14.02 16.34
N VAL A 9 -3.66 -13.80 15.11
CA VAL A 9 -4.52 -14.79 14.48
C VAL A 9 -3.70 -16.06 14.41
N VAL A 10 -4.14 -17.03 15.17
CA VAL A 10 -3.61 -18.38 15.24
C VAL A 10 -3.83 -19.01 13.87
N PHE A 11 -2.80 -19.02 13.02
CA PHE A 11 -2.63 -20.13 12.09
C PHE A 11 -2.39 -21.36 12.95
N ALA A 12 -3.43 -22.15 13.20
CA ALA A 12 -3.27 -23.46 13.80
C ALA A 12 -2.49 -24.32 12.79
N PRO A 13 -1.30 -24.82 13.12
CA PRO A 13 -0.67 -25.82 12.29
C PRO A 13 -1.46 -27.10 12.54
N PHE A 14 -2.25 -27.57 11.57
CA PHE A 14 -2.57 -28.99 11.55
C PHE A 14 -1.24 -29.73 11.32
N LEU A 15 -0.63 -30.14 12.44
CA LEU A 15 0.47 -31.08 12.50
C LEU A 15 -0.05 -32.45 12.04
N LEU A 16 -0.23 -32.60 10.72
CA LEU A 16 -0.09 -33.89 10.10
C LEU A 16 1.40 -34.22 10.19
N LEU A 17 1.76 -35.04 11.19
CA LEU A 17 2.98 -35.83 11.23
C LEU A 17 3.01 -36.74 9.99
N GLN A 18 3.28 -36.17 8.83
CA GLN A 18 3.88 -36.94 7.75
C GLN A 18 5.34 -37.10 8.12
N SER A 19 5.74 -38.35 8.28
CA SER A 19 7.14 -38.75 8.39
C SER A 19 7.93 -38.13 7.23
N VAL A 20 8.59 -37.00 7.50
CA VAL A 20 9.61 -36.44 6.62
C VAL A 20 10.74 -37.46 6.65
N SER A 21 10.75 -38.33 5.64
CA SER A 21 11.94 -39.08 5.31
C SER A 21 13.01 -38.03 5.04
N LEU A 22 14.08 -38.05 5.84
CA LEU A 22 15.31 -37.28 5.61
C LEU A 22 15.85 -37.66 4.23
N LEU A 23 15.31 -37.04 3.17
CA LEU A 23 15.98 -36.96 1.89
C LEU A 23 17.15 -36.03 2.12
N SER A 24 18.35 -36.59 2.01
CA SER A 24 19.58 -35.84 2.04
C SER A 24 19.47 -34.67 1.06
N VAL A 25 19.80 -33.47 1.54
CA VAL A 25 20.14 -32.36 0.66
C VAL A 25 21.39 -32.80 -0.10
N GLN A 26 21.20 -33.37 -1.29
CA GLN A 26 22.29 -33.60 -2.22
C GLN A 26 22.91 -32.23 -2.51
N LYS A 27 24.23 -32.12 -2.28
CA LYS A 27 25.05 -31.13 -3.00
C LYS A 27 24.63 -31.17 -4.47
N PRO A 28 24.47 -30.03 -5.17
CA PRO A 28 24.13 -30.06 -6.58
C PRO A 28 25.16 -30.94 -7.28
N GLY A 29 24.66 -32.01 -7.88
CA GLY A 29 25.42 -32.83 -8.79
C GLY A 29 25.94 -31.94 -9.90
N ASN A 30 27.07 -32.34 -10.46
CA ASN A 30 27.68 -31.74 -11.63
C ASN A 30 26.83 -32.04 -12.88
N ASP A 31 25.57 -31.61 -12.86
CA ASP A 31 24.68 -31.63 -14.01
C ASP A 31 25.12 -30.44 -14.89
N GLY A 32 25.40 -30.71 -16.16
CA GLY A 32 25.88 -29.67 -17.09
C GLY A 32 24.93 -28.47 -17.20
N PRO A 33 25.31 -27.44 -17.98
CA PRO A 33 24.50 -26.22 -18.11
C PRO A 33 23.04 -26.51 -18.44
N ILE A 34 22.11 -25.82 -17.76
CA ILE A 34 20.67 -25.96 -18.02
C ILE A 34 20.37 -25.38 -19.40
N ALA A 35 19.87 -26.21 -20.32
CA ALA A 35 19.51 -25.75 -21.65
C ALA A 35 18.12 -25.13 -21.67
N ILE A 36 18.03 -23.87 -22.09
CA ILE A 36 16.80 -23.14 -22.37
C ILE A 36 16.51 -23.28 -23.87
N LYS A 37 15.46 -24.03 -24.20
CA LYS A 37 15.01 -24.32 -25.56
C LYS A 37 13.82 -23.44 -25.90
N VAL A 38 14.00 -22.57 -26.88
CA VAL A 38 12.97 -21.62 -27.32
C VAL A 38 12.44 -22.02 -28.69
N SER A 39 11.12 -22.17 -28.79
CA SER A 39 10.43 -22.39 -30.06
C SER A 39 9.89 -21.05 -30.58
N TRP A 40 10.75 -20.25 -31.22
CA TRP A 40 10.45 -18.86 -31.63
C TRP A 40 9.21 -18.68 -32.51
N SER A 41 8.75 -19.73 -33.19
CA SER A 41 7.54 -19.72 -34.04
C SER A 41 6.30 -20.27 -33.34
N SER A 42 6.41 -20.75 -32.10
CA SER A 42 5.32 -21.38 -31.37
C SER A 42 4.81 -20.44 -30.28
N HIS A 43 3.65 -19.83 -30.52
CA HIS A 43 2.95 -18.96 -29.56
C HIS A 43 2.57 -19.73 -28.27
N ASP A 44 2.68 -19.06 -27.12
CA ASP A 44 2.18 -19.53 -25.81
C ASP A 44 1.05 -18.64 -25.31
N TYR A 45 1.29 -17.34 -25.15
CA TYR A 45 0.28 -16.35 -24.77
C TYR A 45 0.67 -14.92 -25.20
N ASP A 46 -0.31 -14.02 -25.30
CA ASP A 46 -0.05 -12.60 -25.55
C ASP A 46 0.26 -11.88 -24.23
N LEU A 47 1.30 -11.04 -24.22
CA LEU A 47 1.72 -10.35 -22.99
C LEU A 47 0.86 -9.10 -22.75
N HIS A 48 0.01 -9.17 -21.73
CA HIS A 48 -0.85 -8.06 -21.29
C HIS A 48 -0.50 -7.52 -19.90
N THR A 49 0.38 -8.20 -19.16
CA THR A 49 0.62 -7.94 -17.74
C THR A 49 1.59 -6.81 -17.52
N ILE A 50 1.12 -5.77 -16.85
CA ILE A 50 1.89 -4.56 -16.58
C ILE A 50 2.63 -4.71 -15.25
N PRO A 51 3.97 -4.61 -15.22
CA PRO A 51 4.72 -4.45 -13.98
C PRO A 51 4.45 -3.05 -13.40
N SER A 52 4.06 -2.99 -12.12
CA SER A 52 3.72 -1.75 -11.43
C SER A 52 4.18 -1.77 -9.96
N LEU A 53 3.76 -0.77 -9.18
CA LEU A 53 4.01 -0.66 -7.76
C LEU A 53 2.97 0.19 -7.04
N GLN A 54 3.02 0.10 -5.72
CA GLN A 54 2.30 0.95 -4.79
C GLN A 54 3.27 1.87 -4.03
N LEU A 55 2.86 3.13 -3.85
CA LEU A 55 3.45 4.09 -2.92
C LEU A 55 2.49 4.21 -1.74
N VAL A 56 2.90 3.66 -0.60
CA VAL A 56 2.15 3.74 0.66
C VAL A 56 2.53 5.05 1.37
N THR A 57 1.52 5.79 1.84
CA THR A 57 1.78 7.01 2.60
C THR A 57 2.43 6.69 3.93
N ASN A 58 3.58 7.31 4.17
CA ASN A 58 4.30 7.27 5.43
C ASN A 58 5.12 8.57 5.59
N PRO A 59 5.65 8.87 6.78
CA PRO A 59 6.47 10.05 7.00
C PRO A 59 7.63 10.21 6.03
N LEU A 60 8.27 9.12 5.58
CA LEU A 60 9.42 9.18 4.68
C LEU A 60 9.07 9.56 3.23
N VAL A 61 7.79 9.52 2.84
CA VAL A 61 7.32 10.05 1.56
C VAL A 61 7.07 11.56 1.64
N SER A 62 6.75 12.10 2.82
CA SER A 62 6.40 13.51 2.99
C SER A 62 7.61 14.45 2.91
N ARG A 63 7.51 15.51 2.10
CA ARG A 63 8.49 16.61 2.06
C ARG A 63 8.69 17.35 3.39
N GLN A 64 7.76 17.19 4.34
CA GLN A 64 7.84 17.82 5.67
C GLN A 64 8.76 17.06 6.63
N PHE A 65 8.83 15.73 6.52
CA PHE A 65 9.53 14.87 7.49
C PHE A 65 10.74 14.17 6.88
N SER A 66 10.75 13.97 5.57
CA SER A 66 11.72 13.14 4.88
C SER A 66 12.87 13.93 4.26
N PRO A 67 14.14 13.56 4.51
CA PRO A 67 15.27 14.12 3.79
C PRO A 67 15.39 13.60 2.35
N VAL A 68 14.67 12.51 2.00
CA VAL A 68 14.80 11.81 0.70
C VAL A 68 13.55 11.85 -0.17
N SER A 69 12.47 12.50 0.27
CA SER A 69 11.18 12.60 -0.47
C SER A 69 11.36 13.05 -1.92
N LYS A 70 12.21 14.06 -2.17
CA LYS A 70 12.50 14.53 -3.54
C LYS A 70 13.09 13.42 -4.44
N GLN A 71 14.00 12.61 -3.90
CA GLN A 71 14.60 11.51 -4.66
C GLN A 71 13.61 10.36 -4.86
N ILE A 72 12.75 10.09 -3.88
CA ILE A 72 11.67 9.09 -3.99
C ILE A 72 10.78 9.39 -5.19
N PHE A 73 10.26 10.62 -5.30
CA PHE A 73 9.40 11.00 -6.42
C PHE A 73 10.16 11.14 -7.75
N ALA A 74 11.44 11.50 -7.73
CA ALA A 74 12.28 11.47 -8.93
C ALA A 74 12.44 10.05 -9.48
N ASN A 75 12.60 9.05 -8.61
CA ASN A 75 12.68 7.65 -9.02
C ASN A 75 11.31 7.11 -9.46
N LEU A 76 10.22 7.47 -8.77
CA LEU A 76 8.87 7.10 -9.23
C LEU A 76 8.64 7.58 -10.67
N LYS A 77 9.01 8.83 -10.96
CA LYS A 77 8.95 9.38 -12.31
C LYS A 77 9.87 8.67 -13.30
N GLN A 78 11.10 8.34 -12.89
CA GLN A 78 12.06 7.62 -13.75
C GLN A 78 11.60 6.19 -14.07
N LEU A 79 10.87 5.57 -13.14
CA LEU A 79 10.39 4.21 -13.31
C LEU A 79 9.32 4.11 -14.39
N ASN A 80 8.56 5.19 -14.62
CA ASN A 80 7.63 5.31 -15.76
C ASN A 80 6.61 4.15 -15.80
N ALA A 81 6.07 3.80 -14.63
CA ALA A 81 5.13 2.70 -14.47
C ALA A 81 3.69 3.14 -14.74
N GLU A 82 2.96 2.35 -15.53
CA GLU A 82 1.50 2.44 -15.64
C GLU A 82 0.83 1.81 -14.42
N TYR A 83 -0.35 2.33 -14.04
CA TYR A 83 -1.12 1.88 -12.88
C TYR A 83 -0.32 1.96 -11.57
N ALA A 84 0.61 2.90 -11.46
CA ALA A 84 1.22 3.20 -10.16
C ALA A 84 0.10 3.55 -9.17
N ARG A 85 0.18 2.97 -7.97
CA ARG A 85 -0.86 3.08 -6.96
C ARG A 85 -0.44 4.01 -5.83
N TYR A 86 -1.31 4.93 -5.45
CA TYR A 86 -1.15 5.75 -4.24
C TYR A 86 -2.05 5.17 -3.15
N ALA A 87 -1.48 4.67 -2.06
CA ALA A 87 -2.21 3.99 -1.00
C ALA A 87 -2.08 4.69 0.34
N VAL A 88 -3.23 5.05 0.90
CA VAL A 88 -3.33 5.85 2.12
C VAL A 88 -3.72 4.97 3.31
N TRP A 89 -2.70 4.44 4.00
CA TRP A 89 -2.86 3.38 5.00
C TRP A 89 -2.96 3.88 6.44
N PHE A 90 -3.63 3.10 7.31
CA PHE A 90 -4.12 3.56 8.61
C PHE A 90 -3.09 3.90 9.70
N PRO A 91 -1.85 3.36 9.75
CA PRO A 91 -1.01 3.55 10.94
C PRO A 91 -0.55 4.98 11.13
N TYR A 92 -0.74 5.88 10.17
CA TYR A 92 -0.49 7.32 10.31
C TYR A 92 -1.79 8.12 10.11
N PRO A 93 -2.70 8.18 11.10
CA PRO A 93 -4.04 8.72 10.93
C PRO A 93 -4.08 10.15 10.35
N LYS A 94 -3.15 11.01 10.77
CA LYS A 94 -3.04 12.39 10.28
C LYS A 94 -2.53 12.52 8.84
N LEU A 95 -1.83 11.50 8.34
CA LEU A 95 -1.41 11.39 6.94
C LEU A 95 -2.46 10.66 6.10
N ALA A 96 -3.46 10.04 6.75
CA ALA A 96 -4.36 9.09 6.12
C ALA A 96 -5.81 9.56 5.97
N VAL A 97 -6.29 10.36 6.92
CA VAL A 97 -7.71 10.69 7.04
C VAL A 97 -7.90 12.20 7.02
N ALA A 98 -8.66 12.66 6.03
CA ALA A 98 -8.90 14.08 5.81
C ALA A 98 -9.85 14.69 6.85
N GLU A 99 -10.68 13.91 7.55
CA GLU A 99 -11.55 14.40 8.61
C GLU A 99 -11.55 13.41 9.78
N LEU A 100 -10.59 13.56 10.71
CA LEU A 100 -10.43 12.65 11.86
C LEU A 100 -11.53 12.81 12.92
N ASN A 101 -12.08 14.02 13.06
CA ASN A 101 -13.14 14.34 14.00
C ASN A 101 -14.47 14.42 13.28
N PRO A 102 -15.57 13.88 13.86
CA PRO A 102 -16.88 13.96 13.24
C PRO A 102 -17.33 15.42 13.11
N PRO A 103 -18.12 15.73 12.06
CA PRO A 103 -18.93 16.93 12.07
C PRO A 103 -19.77 17.06 13.35
N SER A 104 -19.74 18.22 13.99
CA SER A 104 -20.31 18.41 15.33
C SER A 104 -21.44 19.43 15.41
N GLY A 105 -21.95 19.89 14.26
CA GLY A 105 -22.95 20.94 14.22
C GLY A 105 -22.50 22.16 15.03
N SER A 106 -23.38 22.71 15.86
CA SER A 106 -23.11 23.94 16.65
C SER A 106 -22.02 23.80 17.71
N LEU A 107 -21.63 22.57 18.05
CA LEU A 107 -20.59 22.32 19.04
C LEU A 107 -19.21 22.50 18.39
N GLN A 108 -18.27 23.06 19.14
CA GLN A 108 -16.87 23.09 18.77
C GLN A 108 -16.03 22.56 19.91
N CYS A 109 -15.07 21.70 19.58
CA CYS A 109 -14.29 20.99 20.58
C CYS A 109 -12.81 20.93 20.23
N GLY A 110 -11.98 20.77 21.26
CA GLY A 110 -10.56 20.45 21.15
C GLY A 110 -10.22 19.27 22.06
N ASN A 111 -9.32 18.41 21.61
CA ASN A 111 -8.80 17.27 22.38
C ASN A 111 -7.35 17.04 22.00
N VAL A 112 -6.41 17.41 22.88
CA VAL A 112 -4.98 17.23 22.64
C VAL A 112 -4.30 16.60 23.86
N GLY A 113 -3.20 15.91 23.61
CA GLY A 113 -2.32 15.40 24.65
C GLY A 113 -1.58 16.50 25.40
N GLU A 114 -1.01 16.12 26.52
CA GLU A 114 0.00 16.92 27.22
C GLU A 114 1.09 17.42 26.26
N ASP A 115 1.58 18.63 26.52
CA ASP A 115 2.58 19.36 25.72
C ASP A 115 2.15 19.73 24.29
N SER A 116 0.89 19.46 23.92
CA SER A 116 0.30 19.91 22.66
C SER A 116 -0.53 21.19 22.84
N VAL A 117 -0.95 21.81 21.74
CA VAL A 117 -1.74 23.05 21.76
C VAL A 117 -3.13 22.78 21.18
N ILE A 118 -4.18 23.13 21.93
CA ILE A 118 -5.54 23.18 21.39
C ILE A 118 -5.71 24.44 20.57
N HIS A 119 -6.25 24.28 19.36
CA HIS A 119 -6.66 25.36 18.47
C HIS A 119 -8.18 25.41 18.36
N LEU A 120 -8.80 26.49 18.83
CA LEU A 120 -10.24 26.74 18.75
C LEU A 120 -10.52 28.00 17.93
N SER A 121 -11.59 28.01 17.15
CA SER A 121 -11.94 29.13 16.27
C SER A 121 -13.45 29.27 16.07
N CYS A 122 -14.01 30.39 16.52
CA CYS A 122 -15.38 30.83 16.23
C CYS A 122 -15.39 31.96 15.19
N GLU A 123 -14.32 32.12 14.40
CA GLU A 123 -14.19 33.29 13.53
C GLU A 123 -15.17 33.29 12.34
N ARG A 124 -15.80 32.14 12.04
CA ARG A 124 -16.75 32.01 10.93
C ARG A 124 -17.89 33.01 11.13
N ASN A 125 -18.28 33.69 10.04
CA ASN A 125 -19.28 34.76 10.06
C ASN A 125 -18.97 35.88 11.07
N GLY A 126 -17.69 36.08 11.43
CA GLY A 126 -17.25 37.12 12.36
C GLY A 126 -17.55 36.85 13.83
N GLY A 127 -17.88 35.60 14.19
CA GLY A 127 -18.23 35.24 15.55
C GLY A 127 -17.06 35.26 16.54
N VAL A 128 -17.41 35.04 17.80
CA VAL A 128 -16.47 34.92 18.93
C VAL A 128 -16.87 33.75 19.81
N ILE A 129 -15.92 33.25 20.59
CA ILE A 129 -16.15 32.26 21.64
C ILE A 129 -16.95 32.94 22.75
N SER A 130 -18.21 32.56 22.91
CA SER A 130 -19.11 33.17 23.90
C SER A 130 -19.10 32.44 25.23
N GLN A 131 -18.86 31.12 25.22
CA GLN A 131 -18.93 30.29 26.42
C GLN A 131 -18.03 29.06 26.29
N ILE A 132 -17.55 28.57 27.44
CA ILE A 132 -16.89 27.27 27.58
C ILE A 132 -17.85 26.35 28.32
N ASP A 133 -18.31 25.30 27.65
CA ASP A 133 -19.26 24.32 28.19
C ASP A 133 -18.56 23.23 29.01
N PHE A 134 -17.34 22.89 28.61
CA PHE A 134 -16.52 21.87 29.26
C PHE A 134 -15.04 22.22 29.09
N ALA A 135 -14.25 22.00 30.14
CA ALA A 135 -12.80 21.96 30.05
C ALA A 135 -12.22 21.04 31.13
N SER A 136 -11.30 20.17 30.75
CA SER A 136 -10.61 19.29 31.68
C SER A 136 -9.20 18.98 31.20
N PHE A 137 -8.20 19.29 32.03
CA PHE A 137 -6.83 18.80 31.88
C PHE A 137 -6.59 17.65 32.87
N GLY A 138 -6.29 16.45 32.36
CA GLY A 138 -6.11 15.24 33.19
C GLY A 138 -6.43 13.98 32.39
N THR A 139 -7.17 13.03 32.97
CA THR A 139 -7.53 11.75 32.33
C THR A 139 -8.94 11.74 31.75
N SER A 140 -9.44 12.90 31.30
CA SER A 140 -10.74 13.02 30.64
C SER A 140 -10.77 12.34 29.28
N ALA A 141 -11.95 11.83 28.91
CA ALA A 141 -12.19 11.14 27.65
C ALA A 141 -13.59 11.45 27.10
N GLY A 142 -13.83 11.12 25.84
CA GLY A 142 -15.11 11.32 25.16
C GLY A 142 -14.99 12.19 23.91
N ALA A 143 -16.06 12.20 23.12
CA ALA A 143 -16.16 12.91 21.86
C ALA A 143 -16.82 14.27 22.10
N CYS A 144 -16.76 15.14 21.09
CA CYS A 144 -17.47 16.41 21.14
C CYS A 144 -18.96 16.19 21.46
N GLY A 145 -19.48 16.92 22.46
CA GLY A 145 -20.85 16.73 22.97
C GLY A 145 -21.04 15.60 23.99
N GLN A 146 -20.05 14.72 24.19
CA GLN A 146 -20.11 13.61 25.15
C GLN A 146 -18.85 13.53 26.03
N MET A 147 -18.13 14.63 26.19
CA MET A 147 -16.92 14.70 27.00
C MET A 147 -17.24 14.45 28.48
N LYS A 148 -16.39 13.66 29.14
CA LYS A 148 -16.52 13.35 30.57
C LYS A 148 -15.20 13.62 31.29
N GLN A 149 -15.32 14.20 32.48
CA GLN A 149 -14.19 14.38 33.37
C GLN A 149 -13.63 13.01 33.80
N GLY A 150 -12.31 12.90 33.82
CA GLY A 150 -11.60 11.71 34.31
C GLY A 150 -11.43 11.69 35.83
N ALA A 151 -10.85 10.61 36.33
CA ALA A 151 -10.49 10.50 37.75
C ALA A 151 -9.38 11.48 38.16
N CYS A 152 -8.50 11.86 37.22
CA CYS A 152 -7.56 12.95 37.36
C CYS A 152 -8.07 14.16 36.57
N HIS A 153 -8.10 15.33 37.23
CA HIS A 153 -8.58 16.58 36.67
C HIS A 153 -8.00 17.78 37.42
N ALA A 154 -7.42 18.74 36.71
CA ALA A 154 -7.05 20.04 37.27
C ALA A 154 -8.30 20.88 37.54
N THR A 155 -8.57 21.18 38.82
CA THR A 155 -9.83 21.79 39.28
C THR A 155 -10.11 23.18 38.72
N ASP A 156 -9.09 23.88 38.22
CA ASP A 156 -9.17 25.21 37.64
C ASP A 156 -9.29 25.22 36.10
N SER A 157 -9.28 24.04 35.45
CA SER A 157 -9.32 23.87 33.98
C SER A 157 -10.33 24.80 33.31
N LEU A 158 -11.59 24.81 33.79
CA LEU A 158 -12.65 25.64 33.23
C LEU A 158 -12.35 27.14 33.34
N SER A 159 -11.92 27.59 34.51
CA SER A 159 -11.64 29.01 34.75
C SER A 159 -10.43 29.51 33.95
N VAL A 160 -9.41 28.66 33.77
CA VAL A 160 -8.24 28.96 32.95
C VAL A 160 -8.65 29.12 31.49
N VAL A 161 -9.38 28.14 30.94
CA VAL A 161 -9.83 28.18 29.54
C VAL A 161 -10.79 29.35 29.28
N GLN A 162 -11.72 29.63 30.19
CA GLN A 162 -12.62 30.79 30.08
C GLN A 162 -11.86 32.11 29.97
N ARG A 163 -10.85 32.30 30.83
CA ARG A 163 -10.02 33.50 30.84
C ARG A 163 -9.23 33.69 29.54
N ILE A 164 -8.76 32.59 28.93
CA ILE A 164 -7.97 32.65 27.71
C ILE A 164 -8.87 32.89 26.49
N CYS A 165 -10.01 32.19 26.40
CA CYS A 165 -10.76 32.10 25.14
C CYS A 165 -11.99 32.98 25.02
N VAL A 166 -12.72 33.28 26.11
CA VAL A 166 -14.02 33.97 25.98
C VAL A 166 -13.83 35.39 25.42
N GLY A 167 -14.63 35.73 24.42
CA GLY A 167 -14.56 36.99 23.67
C GLY A 167 -13.57 36.98 22.51
N GLN A 168 -12.75 35.93 22.36
CA GLN A 168 -11.79 35.81 21.27
C GLN A 168 -12.43 35.14 20.04
N LYS A 169 -11.92 35.47 18.85
CA LYS A 169 -12.29 34.78 17.60
C LYS A 169 -11.58 33.43 17.48
N ARG A 170 -10.31 33.40 17.89
CA ARG A 170 -9.44 32.22 17.93
C ARG A 170 -8.80 32.13 19.31
N CYS A 171 -8.57 30.92 19.78
CA CYS A 171 -7.93 30.66 21.06
C CYS A 171 -6.96 29.50 20.93
N ASP A 172 -5.71 29.74 21.33
CA ASP A 172 -4.65 28.73 21.37
C ASP A 172 -4.31 28.45 22.84
N ILE A 173 -4.42 27.19 23.26
CA ILE A 173 -4.27 26.79 24.66
C ILE A 173 -3.17 25.71 24.75
N PRO A 174 -1.99 26.03 25.31
CA PRO A 174 -1.00 25.01 25.62
C PRO A 174 -1.50 24.08 26.72
N ALA A 175 -1.51 22.77 26.46
CA ALA A 175 -1.92 21.73 27.40
C ALA A 175 -0.74 21.30 28.29
N THR A 176 -0.27 22.20 29.15
CA THR A 176 0.95 22.00 29.96
C THR A 176 0.70 22.17 31.45
N ASP A 177 1.57 21.56 32.26
CA ASP A 177 1.59 21.72 33.71
C ASP A 177 1.85 23.17 34.15
N ASP A 178 2.51 23.98 33.33
CA ASP A 178 2.70 25.41 33.61
C ASP A 178 1.38 26.20 33.58
N ILE A 179 0.41 25.76 32.77
CA ILE A 179 -0.89 26.43 32.59
C ILE A 179 -1.93 25.90 33.58
N PHE A 180 -1.93 24.60 33.84
CA PHE A 180 -3.00 23.91 34.60
C PHE A 180 -2.52 23.24 35.90
N GLY A 181 -1.22 23.28 36.19
CA GLY A 181 -0.60 22.43 37.22
C GLY A 181 -0.55 20.96 36.81
N ASP A 182 0.08 20.13 37.66
CA ASP A 182 0.12 18.67 37.47
C ASP A 182 -0.89 17.97 38.41
N PRO A 183 -2.12 17.70 37.95
CA PRO A 183 -3.15 17.05 38.77
C PRO A 183 -2.87 15.56 39.05
N CYS A 184 -1.94 14.92 38.33
CA CYS A 184 -1.60 13.51 38.53
C CYS A 184 -0.19 13.16 38.02
N VAL A 185 0.81 13.44 38.86
CA VAL A 185 2.23 13.19 38.58
C VAL A 185 2.48 11.79 38.01
N GLY A 186 3.17 11.74 36.87
CA GLY A 186 3.55 10.50 36.18
C GLY A 186 2.42 9.82 35.41
N THR A 187 1.24 10.45 35.32
CA THR A 187 0.13 9.98 34.48
C THR A 187 0.01 10.91 33.26
N PRO A 188 0.06 10.39 32.03
CA PRO A 188 -0.15 11.22 30.83
C PRO A 188 -1.51 11.91 30.87
N LYS A 189 -1.52 13.21 30.57
CA LYS A 189 -2.71 14.05 30.62
C LYS A 189 -3.19 14.43 29.21
N ARG A 190 -4.47 14.79 29.10
CA ARG A 190 -5.06 15.39 27.91
C ARG A 190 -5.91 16.60 28.31
N LEU A 191 -5.91 17.63 27.47
CA LEU A 191 -6.82 18.75 27.58
C LEU A 191 -8.00 18.50 26.62
N LEU A 192 -9.22 18.43 27.17
CA LEU A 192 -10.46 18.39 26.41
C LEU A 192 -11.24 19.67 26.67
N VAL A 193 -11.71 20.34 25.61
CA VAL A 193 -12.48 21.59 25.69
C VAL A 193 -13.69 21.52 24.77
N GLN A 194 -14.84 22.02 25.23
CA GLN A 194 -16.02 22.29 24.42
C GLN A 194 -16.44 23.75 24.58
N ILE A 195 -16.75 24.41 23.47
CA ILE A 195 -17.10 25.83 23.43
C ILE A 195 -18.40 26.08 22.67
N GLN A 196 -18.97 27.25 22.91
CA GLN A 196 -20.06 27.82 22.11
C GLN A 196 -19.59 29.08 21.41
N CYS A 197 -19.99 29.23 20.15
CA CYS A 197 -19.76 30.43 19.37
C CYS A 197 -20.99 31.35 19.39
N ASN A 198 -20.76 32.66 19.30
CA ASN A 198 -21.80 33.65 19.01
C ASN A 198 -21.41 34.47 17.76
N PRO A 199 -22.20 34.42 16.66
CA PRO A 199 -23.35 33.53 16.48
C PRO A 199 -22.94 32.05 16.46
N PRO A 200 -23.87 31.11 16.78
CA PRO A 200 -23.61 29.67 16.68
C PRO A 200 -23.14 29.27 15.27
N GLN A 201 -22.21 28.33 15.19
CA GLN A 201 -21.56 27.91 13.95
C GLN A 201 -21.57 26.41 13.83
N ASN A 202 -22.01 25.89 12.68
CA ASN A 202 -21.85 24.47 12.38
C ASN A 202 -20.41 24.17 11.98
N ASN A 203 -19.78 23.17 12.59
CA ASN A 203 -18.37 22.86 12.41
C ASN A 203 -18.14 21.48 11.78
N THR A 204 -17.15 21.46 10.89
CA THR A 204 -16.57 20.30 10.21
C THR A 204 -15.07 20.37 10.37
N TYR A 205 -14.35 19.25 10.25
CA TYR A 205 -12.93 19.17 10.64
C TYR A 205 -12.04 18.60 9.54
N TRP A 206 -12.31 19.02 8.30
CA TRP A 206 -11.49 18.70 7.13
C TRP A 206 -10.10 19.35 7.24
N ASP A 207 -9.06 18.52 7.21
CA ASP A 207 -7.65 18.90 7.24
C ASP A 207 -6.87 18.05 6.23
N PHE A 208 -6.43 18.70 5.16
CA PHE A 208 -5.63 18.09 4.09
C PHE A 208 -4.14 18.41 4.20
N THR A 209 -3.71 19.06 5.28
CA THR A 209 -2.35 19.62 5.45
C THR A 209 -1.24 18.61 5.15
N TYR A 210 -1.42 17.36 5.57
CA TYR A 210 -0.42 16.30 5.37
C TYR A 210 -0.66 15.46 4.12
N ILE A 211 -1.91 15.33 3.67
CA ILE A 211 -2.29 14.50 2.52
C ILE A 211 -1.91 15.19 1.22
N ASP A 212 -2.30 16.46 1.06
CA ASP A 212 -2.17 17.21 -0.18
C ASP A 212 -0.73 17.21 -0.73
N PRO A 213 0.32 17.57 0.04
CA PRO A 213 1.69 17.56 -0.46
C PRO A 213 2.14 16.24 -1.08
N MET A 214 1.81 15.12 -0.45
CA MET A 214 2.24 13.80 -0.90
C MET A 214 1.49 13.36 -2.14
N LEU A 215 0.17 13.63 -2.20
CA LEU A 215 -0.61 13.31 -3.38
C LEU A 215 -0.17 14.20 -4.55
N GLU A 216 0.01 15.51 -4.36
CA GLU A 216 0.55 16.42 -5.39
C GLU A 216 1.84 15.88 -6.02
N ASP A 217 2.81 15.50 -5.18
CA ASP A 217 4.10 14.99 -5.63
C ASP A 217 3.95 13.64 -6.37
N PHE A 218 3.04 12.76 -5.92
CA PHE A 218 2.70 11.52 -6.62
C PHE A 218 2.06 11.78 -7.99
N LEU A 219 1.06 12.67 -8.06
CA LEU A 219 0.37 13.00 -9.29
C LEU A 219 1.30 13.69 -10.30
N ALA A 220 2.29 14.46 -9.83
CA ALA A 220 3.31 15.06 -10.67
C ALA A 220 4.37 14.05 -11.17
N ALA A 221 4.72 13.05 -10.34
CA ALA A 221 5.65 11.99 -10.71
C ALA A 221 5.04 11.00 -11.71
N THR A 222 3.71 10.84 -11.70
CA THR A 222 2.94 9.92 -12.55
C THR A 222 2.12 10.66 -13.61
N ASP A 223 2.51 11.88 -13.96
CA ASP A 223 1.84 12.66 -15.01
C ASP A 223 1.95 11.94 -16.37
N GLY A 224 0.84 11.87 -17.11
CA GLY A 224 0.76 11.15 -18.38
C GLY A 224 0.54 9.63 -18.30
N HIS A 225 0.44 9.07 -17.09
CA HIS A 225 0.19 7.64 -16.87
C HIS A 225 -1.19 7.37 -16.24
N SER A 226 -1.74 6.18 -16.50
CA SER A 226 -2.88 5.68 -15.74
C SER A 226 -2.47 5.46 -14.28
N ARG A 227 -3.32 5.87 -13.33
CA ARG A 227 -3.02 5.79 -11.89
C ARG A 227 -4.18 5.21 -11.10
N ILE A 228 -3.87 4.52 -10.00
CA ILE A 228 -4.87 4.05 -9.05
C ILE A 228 -4.68 4.78 -7.72
N ILE A 229 -5.72 5.48 -7.25
CA ILE A 229 -5.65 6.22 -5.99
C ILE A 229 -6.55 5.52 -4.98
N SER A 230 -5.97 5.13 -3.85
CA SER A 230 -6.62 4.36 -2.78
C SER A 230 -6.58 5.16 -1.49
N PHE A 231 -7.74 5.69 -1.10
CA PHE A 231 -7.96 6.27 0.23
C PHE A 231 -8.53 5.18 1.14
N SER A 232 -7.73 4.17 1.48
CA SER A 232 -8.23 2.95 2.11
C SER A 232 -8.69 3.16 3.56
N THR A 233 -8.09 4.11 4.27
CA THR A 233 -8.41 4.38 5.68
C THR A 233 -9.70 5.20 5.83
N GLN A 234 -10.73 4.61 6.45
CA GLN A 234 -11.98 5.32 6.76
C GLN A 234 -11.86 6.06 8.10
N PRO A 235 -12.48 7.25 8.25
CA PRO A 235 -12.62 7.88 9.56
C PRO A 235 -13.35 6.99 10.56
N ASN A 236 -12.77 6.80 11.76
CA ASN A 236 -13.39 6.00 12.82
C ASN A 236 -14.79 6.49 13.26
N TRP A 237 -15.10 7.78 13.11
CA TRP A 237 -16.44 8.30 13.44
C TRP A 237 -17.55 7.84 12.49
N LEU A 238 -17.19 7.24 11.35
CA LEU A 238 -18.16 6.55 10.48
C LEU A 238 -18.61 5.22 11.07
N PHE A 239 -17.95 4.72 12.12
CA PHE A 239 -18.31 3.48 12.80
C PHE A 239 -19.01 3.71 14.14
N GLN A 240 -19.82 2.75 14.54
CA GLN A 240 -20.40 2.67 15.87
C GLN A 240 -19.30 2.29 16.85
N LEU A 241 -18.96 3.23 17.75
CA LEU A 241 -17.93 3.06 18.76
C LEU A 241 -18.54 3.15 20.17
N ASP A 242 -18.16 2.23 21.05
CA ASP A 242 -18.53 2.29 22.47
C ASP A 242 -17.84 3.48 23.17
N THR A 243 -16.60 3.76 22.76
CA THR A 243 -15.81 4.91 23.22
C THR A 243 -15.08 5.53 22.04
N PRO A 244 -14.99 6.87 21.98
CA PRO A 244 -14.24 7.56 20.94
C PRO A 244 -12.76 7.16 20.92
N HIS A 245 -12.23 6.96 19.72
CA HIS A 245 -10.81 6.69 19.52
C HIS A 245 -9.98 7.97 19.73
N ILE A 246 -8.83 7.84 20.38
CA ILE A 246 -7.91 8.97 20.60
C ILE A 246 -6.71 8.78 19.69
N TYR A 247 -6.51 9.74 18.78
CA TYR A 247 -5.42 9.71 17.81
C TYR A 247 -4.13 10.30 18.42
N PRO A 248 -2.94 9.89 17.92
CA PRO A 248 -1.69 10.54 18.29
C PRO A 248 -1.67 12.02 17.93
N ASP A 249 -1.08 12.84 18.81
CA ASP A 249 -0.93 14.28 18.57
C ASP A 249 0.18 14.58 17.55
N ASN A 250 1.23 13.75 17.47
CA ASN A 250 2.26 13.84 16.43
C ASN A 250 1.84 13.09 15.16
N ALA A 251 1.94 13.74 13.99
CA ALA A 251 1.59 13.17 12.69
C ALA A 251 2.47 11.99 12.26
N THR A 252 3.70 11.88 12.76
CA THR A 252 4.61 10.77 12.43
C THR A 252 4.53 9.60 13.39
N HIS A 253 3.72 9.69 14.44
CA HIS A 253 3.58 8.62 15.42
C HIS A 253 2.59 7.57 14.93
N VAL A 254 2.98 6.30 15.03
CA VAL A 254 2.16 5.18 14.58
C VAL A 254 0.97 4.93 15.50
N ASP A 255 -0.17 4.56 14.92
CA ASP A 255 -1.36 4.08 15.62
C ASP A 255 -1.84 2.75 15.02
N TRP A 256 -1.20 1.66 15.45
CA TRP A 256 -1.59 0.30 15.06
C TRP A 256 -2.97 -0.12 15.59
N SER A 257 -3.56 0.66 16.49
CA SER A 257 -4.90 0.42 17.03
C SER A 257 -6.00 1.17 16.29
N TYR A 258 -5.66 1.90 15.22
CA TYR A 258 -6.60 2.75 14.49
C TYR A 258 -7.90 2.07 14.04
N PRO A 259 -7.91 0.89 13.39
CA PRO A 259 -9.12 0.33 12.80
C PRO A 259 -10.07 -0.21 13.89
N VAL A 260 -10.90 0.67 14.44
CA VAL A 260 -11.88 0.35 15.50
C VAL A 260 -13.31 0.38 14.99
N GLY A 261 -14.15 -0.49 15.56
CA GLY A 261 -15.53 -0.66 15.14
C GLY A 261 -15.68 -1.56 13.91
N THR A 262 -16.82 -2.23 13.79
CA THR A 262 -17.11 -3.19 12.70
C THR A 262 -18.44 -2.93 12.01
N LYS A 263 -19.14 -1.87 12.40
CA LYS A 263 -20.44 -1.46 11.86
C LYS A 263 -20.47 0.04 11.66
N PHE A 264 -20.89 0.50 10.49
CA PHE A 264 -21.11 1.91 10.20
C PHE A 264 -22.24 2.50 11.06
N VAL A 265 -22.18 3.81 11.29
CA VAL A 265 -23.17 4.56 12.07
C VAL A 265 -24.54 4.62 11.39
N ASP A 266 -24.60 4.43 10.06
CA ASP A 266 -25.82 4.43 9.29
C ASP A 266 -25.97 3.17 8.41
N ASP A 267 -27.14 2.54 8.43
CA ASP A 267 -27.40 1.35 7.62
C ASP A 267 -27.40 1.64 6.11
N SER A 268 -27.69 2.89 5.71
CA SER A 268 -27.61 3.33 4.31
C SER A 268 -26.17 3.48 3.80
N MET A 269 -25.17 3.59 4.69
CA MET A 269 -23.80 3.95 4.35
C MET A 269 -23.70 5.26 3.54
N GLN A 270 -24.68 6.14 3.67
CA GLN A 270 -24.71 7.42 3.00
C GLN A 270 -23.63 8.34 3.55
N ALA A 271 -23.41 8.33 4.87
CA ALA A 271 -22.33 9.12 5.49
C ALA A 271 -20.95 8.71 4.95
N LEU A 272 -20.73 7.40 4.80
CA LEU A 272 -19.53 6.84 4.17
C LEU A 272 -19.38 7.34 2.73
N GLY A 273 -20.43 7.18 1.92
CA GLY A 273 -20.40 7.65 0.53
C GLY A 273 -20.16 9.15 0.41
N ASP A 274 -20.80 9.96 1.25
CA ASP A 274 -20.67 11.42 1.22
C ASP A 274 -19.27 11.89 1.67
N TYR A 275 -18.65 11.21 2.65
CA TYR A 275 -17.24 11.46 3.01
C TYR A 275 -16.32 11.24 1.81
N TYR A 276 -16.36 10.05 1.20
CA TYR A 276 -15.51 9.73 0.05
C TYR A 276 -15.81 10.61 -1.17
N GLY A 277 -17.08 10.92 -1.41
CA GLY A 277 -17.46 11.81 -2.50
C GLY A 277 -16.90 13.22 -2.34
N ARG A 278 -16.90 13.78 -1.12
CA ARG A 278 -16.29 15.08 -0.82
C ARG A 278 -14.77 15.02 -0.92
N LEU A 279 -14.15 13.95 -0.43
CA LEU A 279 -12.72 13.73 -0.54
C LEU A 279 -12.27 13.70 -2.01
N VAL A 280 -12.98 12.98 -2.88
CA VAL A 280 -12.65 12.98 -4.33
C VAL A 280 -12.99 14.33 -4.98
N ALA A 281 -14.08 14.99 -4.57
CA ALA A 281 -14.43 16.33 -5.07
C ALA A 281 -13.39 17.40 -4.69
N TRP A 282 -12.74 17.27 -3.53
CA TRP A 282 -11.62 18.12 -3.14
C TRP A 282 -10.53 18.14 -4.22
N TYR A 283 -10.20 16.99 -4.82
CA TYR A 283 -9.14 16.90 -5.83
C TYR A 283 -9.60 17.09 -7.28
N THR A 284 -10.87 16.79 -7.58
CA THR A 284 -11.38 16.75 -8.96
C THR A 284 -12.34 17.89 -9.32
N ARG A 285 -12.86 18.62 -8.32
CA ARG A 285 -13.93 19.64 -8.49
C ARG A 285 -13.59 21.00 -7.87
N ALA A 286 -12.31 21.27 -7.59
CA ALA A 286 -11.80 22.46 -6.92
C ALA A 286 -12.36 22.68 -5.51
N GLY A 287 -12.89 21.63 -4.88
CA GLY A 287 -13.50 21.66 -3.55
C GLY A 287 -14.86 21.01 -3.50
N PHE A 288 -15.55 21.18 -2.38
CA PHE A 288 -16.88 20.60 -2.14
C PHE A 288 -17.73 21.48 -1.22
N ILE A 289 -19.00 21.10 -1.06
CA ILE A 289 -19.90 21.67 -0.05
C ILE A 289 -20.15 20.60 1.01
N ASP A 290 -19.91 20.92 2.28
CA ASP A 290 -20.15 20.00 3.39
C ASP A 290 -21.64 19.83 3.72
N GLU A 291 -21.98 18.95 4.66
CA GLU A 291 -23.36 18.67 5.07
C GLU A 291 -24.08 19.87 5.69
N TYR A 292 -23.35 20.92 6.07
CA TYR A 292 -23.91 22.15 6.61
C TYR A 292 -23.93 23.30 5.60
N GLY A 293 -23.61 23.01 4.34
CA GLY A 293 -23.67 24.00 3.25
C GLY A 293 -22.44 24.90 3.17
N LEU A 294 -21.37 24.62 3.92
CA LEU A 294 -20.13 25.39 3.80
C LEU A 294 -19.34 24.92 2.57
N LYS A 295 -18.88 25.89 1.78
CA LYS A 295 -17.97 25.64 0.68
C LYS A 295 -16.52 25.56 1.17
N HIS A 296 -15.89 24.41 0.93
CA HIS A 296 -14.45 24.20 1.07
C HIS A 296 -13.82 24.32 -0.32
N ASN A 297 -12.73 25.08 -0.45
CA ASN A 297 -12.09 25.31 -1.75
C ASN A 297 -10.66 24.79 -1.71
N SER A 298 -10.29 23.96 -2.68
CA SER A 298 -8.94 23.43 -2.85
C SER A 298 -8.21 24.06 -4.03
N GLY A 299 -8.93 24.39 -5.09
CA GLY A 299 -8.37 24.80 -6.37
C GLY A 299 -7.88 23.65 -7.27
N TYR A 300 -7.90 22.40 -6.80
CA TYR A 300 -7.44 21.25 -7.59
C TYR A 300 -8.47 20.78 -8.63
N LEU A 301 -7.99 20.39 -9.81
CA LEU A 301 -8.79 19.86 -10.92
C LEU A 301 -8.05 18.71 -11.60
N TYR A 302 -7.64 17.72 -10.83
CA TYR A 302 -6.87 16.58 -11.34
C TYR A 302 -7.76 15.62 -12.15
N ASN A 303 -7.16 15.01 -13.18
CA ASN A 303 -7.73 13.80 -13.77
C ASN A 303 -7.48 12.61 -12.83
N TRP A 304 -8.49 11.75 -12.68
CA TRP A 304 -8.50 10.66 -11.72
C TRP A 304 -9.16 9.44 -12.36
N ASP A 305 -8.33 8.48 -12.79
CA ASP A 305 -8.78 7.37 -13.63
C ASP A 305 -9.40 6.23 -12.80
N TYR A 306 -8.67 5.76 -11.78
CA TYR A 306 -9.09 4.65 -10.93
C TYR A 306 -9.10 5.04 -9.45
N THR A 307 -10.12 4.60 -8.73
CA THR A 307 -10.16 4.58 -7.27
C THR A 307 -10.25 3.15 -6.77
N GLU A 308 -9.37 2.76 -5.87
CA GLU A 308 -9.55 1.52 -5.11
C GLU A 308 -10.30 1.80 -3.82
N ILE A 309 -11.25 0.92 -3.50
CA ILE A 309 -12.11 1.06 -2.34
C ILE A 309 -11.66 0.07 -1.27
N PHE A 310 -10.92 0.61 -0.31
CA PHE A 310 -10.43 -0.04 0.91
C PHE A 310 -9.26 -1.00 0.68
N ASN A 311 -8.65 -1.42 1.79
CA ASN A 311 -7.49 -2.28 1.85
C ASN A 311 -7.76 -3.41 2.87
N GLU A 312 -7.36 -4.64 2.57
CA GLU A 312 -7.43 -5.80 3.47
C GLU A 312 -8.77 -5.91 4.22
N ILE A 313 -9.87 -5.86 3.48
CA ILE A 313 -11.22 -5.63 4.03
C ILE A 313 -11.69 -6.73 4.99
N GLU A 314 -11.12 -7.92 4.90
CA GLU A 314 -11.37 -9.03 5.82
C GLU A 314 -10.63 -8.87 7.16
N GLY A 315 -9.57 -8.05 7.20
CA GLY A 315 -8.80 -7.72 8.39
C GLY A 315 -9.17 -6.35 8.97
N GLU A 316 -9.09 -5.30 8.15
CA GLU A 316 -9.42 -3.92 8.52
C GLU A 316 -10.93 -3.77 8.74
N HIS A 317 -11.33 -3.46 9.98
CA HIS A 317 -12.73 -3.43 10.42
C HIS A 317 -13.52 -4.76 10.25
N GLN A 318 -12.86 -5.86 9.87
CA GLN A 318 -13.40 -7.22 9.77
C GLN A 318 -14.72 -7.29 8.97
N MET A 319 -14.76 -6.66 7.81
CA MET A 319 -15.98 -6.61 7.00
C MET A 319 -16.26 -7.99 6.37
N SER A 320 -17.50 -8.47 6.50
CA SER A 320 -17.95 -9.58 5.65
C SER A 320 -18.07 -9.11 4.20
N ILE A 321 -17.99 -10.02 3.24
CA ILE A 321 -18.09 -9.64 1.82
C ILE A 321 -19.42 -8.95 1.47
N GLU A 322 -20.53 -9.35 2.08
CA GLU A 322 -21.84 -8.71 1.85
C GLU A 322 -21.87 -7.29 2.39
N TYR A 323 -21.22 -7.05 3.53
CA TYR A 323 -21.12 -5.73 4.12
C TYR A 323 -20.18 -4.83 3.31
N TYR A 324 -19.04 -5.35 2.90
CA TYR A 324 -18.10 -4.66 2.03
C TYR A 324 -18.72 -4.32 0.66
N THR A 325 -19.47 -5.25 0.04
CA THR A 325 -20.14 -5.00 -1.25
C THR A 325 -21.09 -3.80 -1.17
N ARG A 326 -21.85 -3.67 -0.06
CA ARG A 326 -22.69 -2.50 0.18
C ARG A 326 -21.89 -1.22 0.39
N ALA A 327 -20.76 -1.30 1.08
CA ALA A 327 -19.87 -0.18 1.31
C ALA A 327 -19.23 0.32 0.01
N TYR A 328 -18.76 -0.62 -0.82
CA TYR A 328 -18.26 -0.38 -2.17
C TYR A 328 -19.28 0.39 -3.02
N ASP A 329 -20.52 -0.09 -3.08
CA ASP A 329 -21.61 0.57 -3.81
C ASP A 329 -21.87 1.99 -3.27
N ALA A 330 -21.93 2.15 -1.95
CA ALA A 330 -22.22 3.42 -1.30
C ALA A 330 -21.12 4.46 -1.56
N VAL A 331 -19.84 4.05 -1.55
CA VAL A 331 -18.70 4.91 -1.90
C VAL A 331 -18.80 5.41 -3.34
N ILE A 332 -19.06 4.52 -4.31
CA ILE A 332 -19.20 4.88 -5.72
C ILE A 332 -20.37 5.84 -5.93
N GLN A 333 -21.52 5.55 -5.33
CA GLN A 333 -22.69 6.43 -5.39
C GLN A 333 -22.38 7.80 -4.79
N GLY A 334 -21.66 7.85 -3.68
CA GLY A 334 -21.19 9.08 -3.06
C GLY A 334 -20.27 9.89 -3.97
N ILE A 335 -19.27 9.25 -4.56
CA ILE A 335 -18.38 9.88 -5.54
C ILE A 335 -19.18 10.46 -6.70
N ARG A 336 -20.11 9.70 -7.28
CA ARG A 336 -20.98 10.19 -8.36
C ARG A 336 -21.84 11.37 -7.93
N ARG A 337 -22.43 11.34 -6.72
CA ARG A 337 -23.25 12.44 -6.18
C ARG A 337 -22.44 13.75 -6.06
N HIS A 338 -21.20 13.69 -5.60
CA HIS A 338 -20.40 14.88 -5.30
C HIS A 338 -19.52 15.36 -6.48
N THR A 339 -19.21 14.48 -7.42
CA THR A 339 -18.29 14.79 -8.53
C THR A 339 -18.96 14.82 -9.91
N ASN A 340 -20.12 14.16 -10.06
CA ASN A 340 -20.75 13.86 -11.34
C ASN A 340 -19.81 13.12 -12.32
N ASN A 341 -18.84 12.36 -11.78
CA ASN A 341 -17.94 11.54 -12.57
C ASN A 341 -18.48 10.10 -12.67
N TYR A 342 -18.89 9.72 -13.87
CA TYR A 342 -19.35 8.35 -14.20
C TYR A 342 -18.32 7.56 -15.01
N ASP A 343 -17.23 8.20 -15.44
CA ASP A 343 -16.15 7.60 -16.23
C ASP A 343 -15.03 7.03 -15.34
N MET A 344 -14.97 7.44 -14.07
CA MET A 344 -14.05 6.89 -13.08
C MET A 344 -14.26 5.39 -12.92
N LYS A 345 -13.15 4.65 -12.89
CA LYS A 345 -13.12 3.20 -12.72
C LYS A 345 -12.79 2.82 -11.29
N TYR A 346 -13.19 1.62 -10.90
CA TYR A 346 -13.08 1.20 -9.50
C TYR A 346 -12.41 -0.16 -9.33
N VAL A 347 -11.53 -0.24 -8.33
CA VAL A 347 -10.86 -1.47 -7.90
C VAL A 347 -11.42 -1.88 -6.54
N GLY A 348 -11.69 -3.17 -6.36
CA GLY A 348 -12.28 -3.69 -5.13
C GLY A 348 -11.53 -4.85 -4.49
N MET A 349 -11.89 -5.06 -3.22
CA MET A 349 -11.48 -6.10 -2.27
C MET A 349 -10.11 -5.92 -1.61
N ALA A 350 -9.02 -5.84 -2.37
CA ALA A 350 -7.65 -5.76 -1.82
C ALA A 350 -7.39 -6.80 -0.71
N LEU A 351 -7.76 -8.07 -0.96
CA LEU A 351 -7.69 -9.13 0.06
C LEU A 351 -6.24 -9.50 0.38
N ALA A 352 -5.87 -9.59 1.66
CA ALA A 352 -4.61 -10.16 2.12
C ALA A 352 -4.71 -11.65 2.47
N ALA A 353 -5.90 -12.12 2.84
CA ALA A 353 -6.15 -13.51 3.16
C ALA A 353 -6.22 -14.39 1.90
N HIS A 354 -5.62 -15.57 2.00
CA HIS A 354 -5.55 -16.54 0.92
C HIS A 354 -6.72 -17.54 0.96
N ASN A 355 -7.15 -17.99 -0.20
CA ASN A 355 -8.21 -18.98 -0.44
C ASN A 355 -9.62 -18.52 -0.03
N GLU A 356 -9.86 -17.21 -0.01
CA GLU A 356 -11.16 -16.58 0.27
C GLU A 356 -12.15 -16.68 -0.90
N PHE A 357 -12.32 -17.88 -1.49
CA PHE A 357 -13.11 -18.09 -2.72
C PHE A 357 -14.58 -17.64 -2.61
N SER A 358 -15.15 -17.58 -1.40
CA SER A 358 -16.49 -17.03 -1.17
C SER A 358 -16.55 -15.51 -1.39
N TYR A 359 -15.47 -14.78 -1.07
CA TYR A 359 -15.40 -13.33 -1.31
C TYR A 359 -15.49 -13.05 -2.81
N TYR A 360 -14.62 -13.70 -3.60
CA TYR A 360 -14.62 -13.56 -5.06
C TYR A 360 -15.96 -13.93 -5.68
N LYS A 361 -16.57 -15.06 -5.28
CA LYS A 361 -17.87 -15.50 -5.82
C LYS A 361 -19.01 -14.53 -5.52
N TYR A 362 -19.00 -13.92 -4.34
CA TYR A 362 -20.04 -12.99 -3.95
C TYR A 362 -19.85 -11.63 -4.64
N PHE A 363 -18.65 -11.06 -4.57
CA PHE A 363 -18.36 -9.74 -5.11
C PHE A 363 -18.47 -9.71 -6.64
N LEU A 364 -17.88 -10.68 -7.35
CA LEU A 364 -17.90 -10.69 -8.82
C LEU A 364 -19.29 -10.97 -9.41
N ASN A 365 -20.27 -11.34 -8.60
CA ASN A 365 -21.64 -11.48 -9.07
C ASN A 365 -22.34 -10.11 -9.06
N HIS A 366 -22.48 -9.52 -10.25
CA HIS A 366 -23.16 -8.24 -10.48
C HIS A 366 -24.56 -8.14 -9.85
N SER A 367 -25.28 -9.24 -9.63
CA SER A 367 -26.59 -9.20 -8.97
C SER A 367 -26.54 -8.82 -7.48
N ASN A 368 -25.37 -8.90 -6.86
CA ASN A 368 -25.15 -8.54 -5.45
C ASN A 368 -24.84 -7.05 -5.27
N HIS A 369 -24.60 -6.33 -6.35
CA HIS A 369 -24.35 -4.89 -6.37
C HIS A 369 -25.63 -4.11 -6.69
N ALA A 370 -25.65 -2.85 -6.27
CA ALA A 370 -26.64 -1.88 -6.72
C ALA A 370 -26.58 -1.69 -8.25
N PRO A 371 -27.69 -1.31 -8.90
CA PRO A 371 -27.71 -1.09 -10.34
C PRO A 371 -26.65 -0.09 -10.80
N ASP A 372 -26.04 -0.36 -11.96
CA ASP A 372 -25.03 0.48 -12.63
C ASP A 372 -23.73 0.72 -11.83
N ILE A 373 -23.46 -0.09 -10.80
CA ILE A 373 -22.16 -0.11 -10.14
C ILE A 373 -21.18 -0.98 -10.96
N PRO A 374 -20.07 -0.41 -11.45
CA PRO A 374 -19.07 -1.17 -12.20
C PRO A 374 -18.20 -2.02 -11.28
N ILE A 375 -17.62 -3.07 -11.85
CA ILE A 375 -16.58 -3.89 -11.23
C ILE A 375 -15.41 -3.92 -12.22
N ASP A 376 -14.69 -2.81 -12.34
CA ASP A 376 -13.67 -2.65 -13.39
C ASP A 376 -12.44 -3.53 -13.13
N MET A 377 -12.07 -3.69 -11.86
CA MET A 377 -10.93 -4.50 -11.46
C MET A 377 -11.12 -5.04 -10.03
N ILE A 378 -10.56 -6.23 -9.77
CA ILE A 378 -10.38 -6.76 -8.42
C ILE A 378 -8.91 -6.82 -8.06
N SER A 379 -8.61 -6.70 -6.76
CA SER A 379 -7.25 -6.82 -6.25
C SER A 379 -7.12 -7.76 -5.05
N TYR A 380 -5.93 -8.34 -4.91
CA TYR A 380 -5.54 -9.20 -3.78
C TYR A 380 -4.02 -9.35 -3.70
N HIS A 381 -3.53 -9.65 -2.51
CA HIS A 381 -2.13 -9.50 -2.13
C HIS A 381 -1.38 -10.84 -2.25
N PHE A 382 -0.06 -10.76 -2.32
CA PHE A 382 0.83 -11.89 -2.10
C PHE A 382 2.11 -11.45 -1.40
N TYR A 383 2.32 -11.99 -0.20
CA TYR A 383 3.57 -11.84 0.54
C TYR A 383 4.21 -13.19 0.78
N ALA A 384 5.41 -13.39 0.21
CA ALA A 384 6.24 -14.51 0.63
C ALA A 384 6.82 -14.21 2.02
N ILE A 385 6.74 -15.18 2.93
CA ILE A 385 7.22 -15.03 4.30
C ILE A 385 8.62 -15.63 4.41
N GLY A 386 9.59 -14.82 4.80
CA GLY A 386 10.96 -15.27 5.06
C GLY A 386 11.06 -16.09 6.35
N THR A 387 11.87 -17.14 6.34
CA THR A 387 12.15 -17.94 7.55
C THR A 387 13.35 -17.42 8.34
N SER A 388 14.23 -16.64 7.70
CA SER A 388 15.34 -15.96 8.34
C SER A 388 15.51 -14.56 7.75
N ARG A 389 15.91 -13.62 8.60
CA ARG A 389 16.23 -12.24 8.19
C ARG A 389 17.64 -12.11 7.60
N VAL A 390 18.58 -12.98 7.99
CA VAL A 390 20.01 -12.80 7.74
C VAL A 390 20.69 -13.96 7.01
N ASP A 391 20.00 -15.10 6.83
CA ASP A 391 20.56 -16.27 6.15
C ASP A 391 20.18 -16.29 4.66
N PRO A 392 21.12 -16.03 3.74
CA PRO A 392 20.82 -15.99 2.30
C PRO A 392 20.33 -17.31 1.72
N LEU A 393 20.74 -18.45 2.29
CA LEU A 393 20.31 -19.75 1.79
C LEU A 393 18.79 -19.95 2.00
N SER A 394 18.24 -19.37 3.07
CA SER A 394 16.82 -19.44 3.39
C SER A 394 15.92 -18.77 2.35
N TYR A 395 16.45 -17.81 1.57
CA TYR A 395 15.66 -17.07 0.58
C TYR A 395 15.24 -17.93 -0.62
N GLU A 396 15.85 -19.08 -0.85
CA GLU A 396 15.38 -20.06 -1.84
C GLU A 396 13.98 -20.60 -1.50
N LEU A 397 13.56 -20.52 -0.23
CA LEU A 397 12.24 -20.97 0.24
C LEU A 397 11.11 -19.98 -0.10
N LEU A 398 11.43 -18.82 -0.69
CA LEU A 398 10.43 -17.86 -1.14
C LEU A 398 9.70 -18.35 -2.40
N PHE A 399 10.41 -18.98 -3.34
CA PHE A 399 9.87 -19.37 -4.64
C PHE A 399 8.76 -20.45 -4.57
N PRO A 400 8.87 -21.51 -3.74
CA PRO A 400 7.79 -22.48 -3.61
C PRO A 400 6.48 -21.89 -3.03
N GLN A 401 6.57 -20.80 -2.26
CA GLN A 401 5.36 -20.12 -1.75
C GLN A 401 4.56 -19.50 -2.89
N LEU A 402 5.25 -18.90 -3.88
CA LEU A 402 4.61 -18.39 -5.08
C LEU A 402 4.04 -19.53 -5.93
N ASP A 403 4.71 -20.67 -6.04
CA ASP A 403 4.18 -21.82 -6.77
C ASP A 403 2.82 -22.26 -6.21
N ASN A 404 2.66 -22.30 -4.88
CA ASN A 404 1.38 -22.57 -4.25
C ASN A 404 0.35 -21.46 -4.53
N PHE A 405 0.75 -20.20 -4.46
CA PHE A 405 -0.14 -19.06 -4.76
C PHE A 405 -0.66 -19.10 -6.20
N THR A 406 0.15 -19.55 -7.17
CA THR A 406 -0.33 -19.65 -8.56
C THR A 406 -1.49 -20.63 -8.76
N VAL A 407 -1.63 -21.63 -7.88
CA VAL A 407 -2.79 -22.56 -7.89
C VAL A 407 -4.06 -21.86 -7.38
N GLU A 408 -3.92 -20.95 -6.42
CA GLU A 408 -5.02 -20.12 -5.93
C GLU A 408 -5.47 -19.13 -7.02
N VAL A 409 -4.50 -18.46 -7.65
CA VAL A 409 -4.75 -17.52 -8.76
C VAL A 409 -5.54 -18.17 -9.89
N GLU A 410 -5.23 -19.41 -10.27
CA GLU A 410 -5.99 -20.15 -11.29
C GLU A 410 -7.48 -20.30 -10.92
N GLN A 411 -7.76 -20.58 -9.65
CA GLN A 411 -9.14 -20.73 -9.16
C GLN A 411 -9.86 -19.38 -9.11
N ILE A 412 -9.18 -18.31 -8.68
CA ILE A 412 -9.73 -16.94 -8.68
C ILE A 412 -10.07 -16.52 -10.12
N GLU A 413 -9.13 -16.70 -11.06
CA GLU A 413 -9.34 -16.34 -12.46
C GLU A 413 -10.45 -17.17 -13.11
N GLN A 414 -10.63 -18.44 -12.72
CA GLN A 414 -11.76 -19.24 -13.18
C GLN A 414 -13.11 -18.71 -12.65
N ILE A 415 -13.17 -18.25 -11.39
CA ILE A 415 -14.36 -17.61 -10.82
C ILE A 415 -14.66 -16.31 -11.57
N ARG A 416 -13.65 -15.45 -11.77
CA ARG A 416 -13.76 -14.18 -12.48
C ARG A 416 -14.23 -14.36 -13.91
N LYS A 417 -13.59 -15.24 -14.69
CA LYS A 417 -13.99 -15.52 -16.09
C LYS A 417 -15.45 -16.02 -16.19
N ASN A 418 -15.94 -16.72 -15.17
CA ASN A 418 -17.32 -17.23 -15.15
C ASN A 418 -18.35 -16.15 -14.74
N LEU A 419 -18.04 -15.31 -13.75
CA LEU A 419 -19.01 -14.37 -13.17
C LEU A 419 -18.91 -12.95 -13.74
N SER A 420 -17.70 -12.49 -14.05
CA SER A 420 -17.43 -11.15 -14.56
C SER A 420 -16.21 -11.14 -15.51
N PRO A 421 -16.33 -11.69 -16.73
CA PRO A 421 -15.19 -11.87 -17.64
C PRO A 421 -14.51 -10.56 -18.08
N GLN A 422 -15.20 -9.43 -17.97
CA GLN A 422 -14.67 -8.09 -18.30
C GLN A 422 -13.93 -7.43 -17.13
N THR A 423 -14.11 -7.90 -15.90
CA THR A 423 -13.38 -7.41 -14.74
C THR A 423 -11.92 -7.79 -14.87
N ARG A 424 -11.02 -6.83 -14.66
CA ARG A 424 -9.57 -7.04 -14.67
C ARG A 424 -9.07 -7.53 -13.30
N THR A 425 -7.84 -8.03 -13.24
CA THR A 425 -7.23 -8.50 -12.00
C THR A 425 -5.87 -7.86 -11.77
N THR A 426 -5.64 -7.32 -10.58
CA THR A 426 -4.33 -6.85 -10.14
C THR A 426 -3.86 -7.62 -8.91
N ILE A 427 -2.58 -8.01 -8.89
CA ILE A 427 -1.89 -8.30 -7.63
C ILE A 427 -1.25 -6.99 -7.21
N ASP A 428 -1.92 -6.20 -6.38
CA ASP A 428 -1.52 -4.85 -6.04
C ASP A 428 -0.45 -4.76 -4.96
N GLU A 429 -0.44 -5.70 -4.04
CA GLU A 429 0.61 -5.82 -3.04
C GLU A 429 1.39 -7.14 -3.17
N LEU A 430 2.51 -7.10 -3.90
CA LEU A 430 3.46 -8.20 -3.99
C LEU A 430 4.77 -7.89 -3.28
N GLY A 431 5.17 -8.75 -2.33
CA GLY A 431 6.40 -8.53 -1.59
C GLY A 431 6.95 -9.76 -0.86
N VAL A 432 7.98 -9.50 -0.07
CA VAL A 432 8.57 -10.45 0.88
C VAL A 432 8.54 -9.78 2.24
N ILE A 433 7.91 -10.39 3.23
CA ILE A 433 7.97 -9.95 4.62
C ILE A 433 9.00 -10.83 5.34
N LEU A 434 10.03 -10.21 5.90
CA LEU A 434 11.05 -10.90 6.68
C LEU A 434 10.64 -10.94 8.16
N PRO A 435 11.17 -11.90 8.93
CA PRO A 435 11.00 -11.89 10.38
C PRO A 435 11.42 -10.55 10.98
N ASP A 436 10.68 -10.12 12.00
CA ASP A 436 10.97 -8.94 12.82
C ASP A 436 10.99 -7.60 12.04
N ASP A 437 10.28 -7.50 10.90
CA ASP A 437 10.31 -6.29 10.06
C ASP A 437 9.92 -4.99 10.78
N ASN A 438 8.96 -5.06 11.70
CA ASN A 438 8.54 -3.92 12.52
C ASN A 438 9.13 -3.94 13.93
N ASN A 439 10.20 -4.70 14.16
CA ASN A 439 10.93 -4.69 15.41
C ASN A 439 12.07 -3.65 15.32
N PRO A 440 12.09 -2.61 16.17
CA PRO A 440 13.09 -1.54 16.10
C PRO A 440 14.52 -2.03 16.41
N SER A 441 14.66 -3.21 16.99
CA SER A 441 15.94 -3.82 17.34
C SER A 441 16.41 -4.88 16.32
N ALA A 442 15.67 -5.12 15.24
CA ALA A 442 16.04 -6.10 14.23
C ALA A 442 17.31 -5.65 13.47
N PRO A 443 18.27 -6.57 13.21
CA PRO A 443 19.43 -6.25 12.37
C PRO A 443 19.01 -5.95 10.94
N LEU A 444 19.83 -5.25 10.16
CA LEU A 444 19.60 -5.14 8.72
C LEU A 444 19.85 -6.49 8.03
N PHE A 445 19.12 -6.75 6.95
CA PHE A 445 19.33 -7.91 6.09
C PHE A 445 20.47 -7.66 5.08
N PRO A 446 21.16 -8.71 4.60
CA PRO A 446 22.32 -8.58 3.71
C PRO A 446 21.92 -8.07 2.32
N LEU A 447 22.86 -7.47 1.58
CA LEU A 447 22.61 -6.89 0.24
C LEU A 447 21.95 -7.90 -0.73
N ILE A 448 22.43 -9.15 -0.75
CA ILE A 448 21.89 -10.24 -1.57
C ILE A 448 20.38 -10.48 -1.40
N TYR A 449 19.79 -10.09 -0.26
CA TYR A 449 18.34 -10.16 -0.06
C TYR A 449 17.58 -9.40 -1.14
N TRP A 450 18.06 -8.21 -1.53
CA TRP A 450 17.40 -7.43 -2.57
C TRP A 450 17.34 -8.18 -3.89
N ASN A 451 18.38 -8.94 -4.24
CA ASN A 451 18.38 -9.78 -5.43
C ASN A 451 17.42 -10.96 -5.30
N ALA A 452 17.33 -11.61 -4.14
CA ALA A 452 16.36 -12.67 -3.90
C ALA A 452 14.91 -12.18 -4.02
N ALA A 453 14.59 -11.03 -3.42
CA ALA A 453 13.27 -10.42 -3.53
C ALA A 453 12.96 -9.91 -4.96
N ALA A 454 13.97 -9.40 -5.67
CA ALA A 454 13.83 -9.00 -7.07
C ALA A 454 13.61 -10.20 -8.00
N ALA A 455 14.32 -11.30 -7.75
CA ALA A 455 14.13 -12.57 -8.45
C ALA A 455 12.73 -13.13 -8.23
N LEU A 456 12.22 -13.09 -7.00
CA LEU A 456 10.83 -13.47 -6.71
C LEU A 456 9.84 -12.61 -7.49
N TYR A 457 10.04 -11.29 -7.56
CA TYR A 457 9.15 -10.41 -8.31
C TYR A 457 9.17 -10.70 -9.82
N ALA A 458 10.34 -10.83 -10.44
CA ALA A 458 10.45 -11.17 -11.85
C ALA A 458 9.84 -12.56 -12.16
N TYR A 459 10.04 -13.52 -11.25
CA TYR A 459 9.41 -14.84 -11.34
C TYR A 459 7.88 -14.75 -11.26
N SER A 460 7.37 -13.93 -10.33
CA SER A 460 5.94 -13.66 -10.17
C SER A 460 5.33 -13.04 -11.40
N TRP A 461 5.93 -11.96 -11.92
CA TRP A 461 5.47 -11.32 -13.14
C TRP A 461 5.38 -12.31 -14.30
N GLY A 462 6.43 -13.11 -14.53
CA GLY A 462 6.42 -14.10 -15.62
C GLY A 462 5.36 -15.22 -15.45
N LYS A 463 5.15 -15.73 -14.24
CA LYS A 463 4.16 -16.78 -13.95
C LYS A 463 2.72 -16.26 -14.04
N LEU A 464 2.47 -15.10 -13.43
CA LEU A 464 1.15 -14.47 -13.39
C LEU A 464 0.75 -13.93 -14.76
N SER A 465 1.72 -13.55 -15.61
CA SER A 465 1.45 -13.13 -17.00
C SER A 465 0.77 -14.22 -17.80
N ARG A 466 1.24 -15.47 -17.66
CA ARG A 466 0.62 -16.62 -18.32
C ARG A 466 -0.79 -16.91 -17.82
N GLN A 467 -1.09 -16.56 -16.57
CA GLN A 467 -2.41 -16.77 -15.96
C GLN A 467 -3.41 -15.67 -16.31
N GLY A 468 -2.95 -14.59 -16.96
CA GLY A 468 -3.78 -13.50 -17.46
C GLY A 468 -4.05 -12.41 -16.43
N ILE A 469 -3.18 -12.25 -15.42
CA ILE A 469 -3.23 -11.11 -14.49
C ILE A 469 -2.89 -9.82 -15.24
N ASP A 470 -3.67 -8.77 -15.05
CA ASP A 470 -3.49 -7.51 -15.79
C ASP A 470 -2.34 -6.66 -15.25
N VAL A 471 -2.19 -6.59 -13.93
CA VAL A 471 -1.20 -5.73 -13.26
C VAL A 471 -0.56 -6.48 -12.10
N VAL A 472 0.78 -6.39 -11.97
CA VAL A 472 1.54 -6.95 -10.85
C VAL A 472 2.34 -5.84 -10.18
N GLY A 473 1.79 -5.35 -9.07
CA GLY A 473 2.29 -4.28 -8.23
C GLY A 473 3.20 -4.77 -7.11
N HIS A 474 4.34 -4.11 -6.93
CA HIS A 474 5.07 -4.18 -5.67
C HIS A 474 4.30 -3.52 -4.52
N SER A 475 4.34 -4.14 -3.33
CA SER A 475 3.68 -3.66 -2.10
C SER A 475 4.01 -2.22 -1.69
N GLN A 476 5.29 -1.83 -1.64
CA GLN A 476 5.64 -0.45 -1.34
C GLN A 476 6.95 0.03 -1.96
N LEU A 477 6.91 1.23 -2.54
CA LEU A 477 8.08 1.94 -3.03
C LEU A 477 9.06 2.23 -1.88
N VAL A 478 8.54 2.60 -0.71
CA VAL A 478 9.30 3.06 0.45
C VAL A 478 8.86 2.32 1.69
N GLY A 479 9.81 1.66 2.34
CA GLY A 479 9.73 1.12 3.69
C GLY A 479 11.06 1.39 4.39
N TYR A 480 11.11 1.30 5.71
CA TYR A 480 12.31 1.67 6.46
C TYR A 480 12.41 0.97 7.82
N PRO A 481 13.63 0.72 8.34
CA PRO A 481 13.86 0.23 9.69
C PRO A 481 13.61 1.37 10.69
N HIS A 482 13.85 1.15 11.98
CA HIS A 482 13.84 2.24 12.95
C HIS A 482 14.86 3.33 12.57
N LEU A 483 14.40 4.58 12.46
CA LEU A 483 15.23 5.74 12.11
C LEU A 483 15.25 6.73 13.30
N PRO A 484 16.21 6.60 14.24
CA PRO A 484 16.19 7.36 15.49
C PRO A 484 16.37 8.86 15.26
N ASP A 485 17.18 9.26 14.28
CA ASP A 485 17.42 10.67 13.95
C ASP A 485 16.15 11.39 13.44
N LEU A 486 15.21 10.63 12.88
CA LEU A 486 13.91 11.12 12.41
C LEU A 486 12.76 10.78 13.37
N GLN A 487 13.04 10.07 14.48
CA GLN A 487 12.04 9.54 15.41
C GLN A 487 10.95 8.73 14.71
N LEU A 488 11.33 7.91 13.71
CA LEU A 488 10.41 7.06 12.98
C LEU A 488 10.55 5.60 13.40
N GLU A 489 9.42 5.00 13.76
CA GLU A 489 9.32 3.55 14.00
C GLU A 489 9.35 2.76 12.68
N PRO A 490 9.87 1.51 12.69
CA PRO A 490 10.02 0.74 11.46
C PRO A 490 8.68 0.50 10.76
N GLN A 491 8.70 0.55 9.44
CA GLN A 491 7.58 0.22 8.57
C GLN A 491 8.07 -0.69 7.44
N TYR A 492 7.95 -2.00 7.65
CA TYR A 492 8.20 -3.07 6.67
C TYR A 492 9.40 -2.81 5.74
N PRO A 493 10.64 -2.70 6.25
CA PRO A 493 11.82 -2.38 5.45
C PRO A 493 12.10 -3.35 4.30
N SER A 494 11.75 -4.64 4.47
CA SER A 494 11.98 -5.71 3.50
C SER A 494 11.25 -5.50 2.16
N VAL A 495 10.06 -4.91 2.18
CA VAL A 495 9.25 -4.72 0.98
C VAL A 495 9.61 -3.45 0.19
N ALA A 496 10.53 -2.62 0.69
CA ALA A 496 10.95 -1.38 0.02
C ALA A 496 11.57 -1.63 -1.37
N LEU A 497 11.43 -0.65 -2.27
CA LEU A 497 12.11 -0.62 -3.57
C LEU A 497 13.27 0.37 -3.56
N LEU A 498 13.27 1.34 -2.66
CA LEU A 498 14.29 2.36 -2.54
C LEU A 498 15.04 2.23 -1.22
N ASN A 499 16.32 2.58 -1.23
CA ASN A 499 17.12 2.77 -0.05
C ASN A 499 16.55 3.95 0.75
N TRP A 500 16.11 3.69 1.98
CA TRP A 500 15.48 4.68 2.86
C TRP A 500 16.39 5.83 3.31
N THR A 501 17.72 5.71 3.15
CA THR A 501 18.69 6.74 3.53
C THR A 501 19.13 7.60 2.34
N THR A 502 19.37 6.99 1.18
CA THR A 502 19.91 7.69 0.00
C THR A 502 18.84 7.98 -1.07
N GLY A 503 17.72 7.27 -1.01
CA GLY A 503 16.74 7.22 -2.08
C GLY A 503 17.22 6.45 -3.31
N GLU A 504 18.35 5.74 -3.29
CA GLU A 504 18.79 4.95 -4.47
C GLU A 504 17.93 3.70 -4.68
N GLY A 505 17.81 3.23 -5.93
CA GLY A 505 17.03 2.03 -6.25
C GLY A 505 17.68 0.74 -5.75
N THR A 506 16.92 -0.14 -5.09
CA THR A 506 17.37 -1.51 -4.80
C THR A 506 17.31 -2.38 -6.06
N ALA A 507 17.80 -3.61 -5.98
CA ALA A 507 17.63 -4.58 -7.07
C ALA A 507 16.15 -4.76 -7.47
N LYS A 508 15.19 -4.58 -6.56
CA LYS A 508 13.74 -4.66 -6.88
C LYS A 508 13.31 -3.50 -7.79
N TYR A 509 13.74 -2.28 -7.47
CA TYR A 509 13.49 -1.10 -8.32
C TYR A 509 14.09 -1.29 -9.71
N TRP A 510 15.36 -1.69 -9.78
CA TRP A 510 16.02 -1.86 -11.07
C TRP A 510 15.48 -3.03 -11.88
N THR A 511 15.00 -4.11 -11.23
CA THR A 511 14.31 -5.21 -11.91
C THR A 511 12.97 -4.75 -12.46
N SER A 512 12.21 -3.96 -11.69
CA SER A 512 10.96 -3.35 -12.17
C SER A 512 11.22 -2.49 -13.40
N LYS A 513 12.24 -1.62 -13.32
CA LYS A 513 12.63 -0.77 -14.45
C LYS A 513 13.08 -1.59 -15.67
N LEU A 514 13.87 -2.65 -15.46
CA LEU A 514 14.31 -3.52 -16.52
C LEU A 514 13.11 -4.16 -17.25
N LEU A 515 12.10 -4.65 -16.50
CA LEU A 515 10.89 -5.22 -17.09
C LEU A 515 10.07 -4.17 -17.84
N ILE A 516 9.85 -2.98 -17.24
CA ILE A 516 9.12 -1.86 -17.86
C ILE A 516 9.79 -1.39 -19.16
N ASP A 517 11.12 -1.21 -19.14
CA ASP A 517 11.87 -0.71 -20.31
C ASP A 517 12.01 -1.79 -21.41
N THR A 518 11.95 -3.08 -21.04
CA THR A 518 12.10 -4.21 -21.97
C THR A 518 10.79 -4.57 -22.64
N ALA A 519 9.73 -4.81 -21.85
CA ALA A 519 8.48 -5.37 -22.33
C ALA A 519 7.67 -4.33 -23.11
N ASP A 520 7.15 -4.74 -24.26
CA ASP A 520 6.21 -3.94 -25.05
C ASP A 520 4.83 -4.56 -24.89
N ILE A 521 4.12 -4.11 -23.86
CA ILE A 521 2.80 -4.64 -23.48
C ILE A 521 1.85 -4.55 -24.67
N ASP A 522 1.06 -5.60 -24.91
CA ASP A 522 0.18 -5.81 -26.08
C ASP A 522 0.88 -5.99 -27.44
N ASN A 523 2.20 -5.90 -27.51
CA ASN A 523 3.01 -6.06 -28.73
C ASN A 523 4.04 -7.19 -28.66
N ASP A 524 4.43 -7.59 -27.47
CA ASP A 524 5.23 -8.78 -27.22
C ASP A 524 4.32 -10.00 -27.05
N GLN A 525 4.74 -11.13 -27.63
CA GLN A 525 4.07 -12.42 -27.49
C GLN A 525 5.03 -13.40 -26.82
N ALA A 526 4.57 -14.08 -25.78
CA ALA A 526 5.32 -15.18 -25.19
C ALA A 526 5.33 -16.37 -26.14
N VAL A 527 6.49 -17.03 -26.25
CA VAL A 527 6.66 -18.23 -27.07
C VAL A 527 7.01 -19.43 -26.20
N VAL A 528 6.72 -20.63 -26.70
CA VAL A 528 6.97 -21.88 -25.99
C VAL A 528 8.45 -21.97 -25.62
N THR A 529 8.71 -21.95 -24.31
CA THR A 529 10.03 -21.98 -23.69
C THR A 529 10.09 -23.20 -22.77
N GLN A 530 11.10 -24.04 -22.95
CA GLN A 530 11.31 -25.26 -22.17
C GLN A 530 12.73 -25.29 -21.61
N THR A 531 12.90 -25.89 -20.44
CA THR A 531 14.22 -26.03 -19.80
C THR A 531 14.57 -27.51 -19.64
N THR A 532 15.86 -27.82 -19.49
CA THR A 532 16.30 -29.13 -18.96
C THR A 532 16.31 -29.16 -17.43
N ASP A 533 15.84 -28.09 -16.77
CA ASP A 533 15.75 -27.99 -15.32
C ASP A 533 14.52 -28.74 -14.83
N VAL A 534 14.74 -29.95 -14.30
CA VAL A 534 13.64 -30.83 -13.93
C VAL A 534 12.82 -30.21 -12.80
N GLY A 535 11.57 -29.87 -13.11
CA GLY A 535 10.63 -29.22 -12.18
C GLY A 535 10.93 -27.75 -11.94
N ASP A 536 11.68 -27.09 -12.85
CA ASP A 536 12.03 -25.67 -12.80
C ASP A 536 12.58 -25.26 -11.41
N ARG A 537 13.44 -26.07 -10.81
CA ARG A 537 13.88 -25.88 -9.41
C ARG A 537 14.94 -24.80 -9.26
N ASN A 538 15.75 -24.60 -10.29
CA ASN A 538 16.93 -23.75 -10.27
C ASN A 538 16.72 -22.43 -10.98
N ILE A 539 16.02 -22.44 -12.11
CA ILE A 539 15.75 -21.23 -12.88
C ILE A 539 14.27 -21.11 -13.23
N PHE A 540 13.88 -19.89 -13.57
CA PHE A 540 12.71 -19.64 -14.41
C PHE A 540 13.18 -18.97 -15.71
N SER A 541 12.54 -19.30 -16.83
CA SER A 541 12.80 -18.65 -18.11
C SER A 541 11.55 -18.53 -18.97
N GLN A 542 11.37 -17.39 -19.60
CA GLN A 542 10.30 -17.15 -20.58
C GLN A 542 10.83 -16.29 -21.73
N ALA A 543 10.66 -16.77 -22.96
CA ALA A 543 11.03 -16.02 -24.16
C ALA A 543 9.83 -15.30 -24.78
N PHE A 544 10.11 -14.18 -25.43
CA PHE A 544 9.14 -13.31 -26.07
C PHE A 544 9.62 -12.89 -27.47
N VAL A 545 8.65 -12.69 -28.36
CA VAL A 545 8.85 -12.13 -29.70
C VAL A 545 7.96 -10.91 -29.85
N ARG A 546 8.58 -9.78 -30.20
CA ARG A 546 7.85 -8.55 -30.53
C ARG A 546 7.28 -8.64 -31.94
N LYS A 547 6.18 -7.92 -32.21
CA LYS A 547 5.63 -7.73 -33.56
C LYS A 547 6.65 -7.31 -34.63
N ASP A 548 7.73 -6.62 -34.25
CA ASP A 548 8.84 -6.24 -35.15
C ASP A 548 9.96 -7.29 -35.28
N LEU A 549 9.72 -8.50 -34.78
CA LEU A 549 10.61 -9.67 -34.78
C LEU A 549 11.82 -9.56 -33.85
N ARG A 550 11.90 -8.54 -32.98
CA ARG A 550 12.87 -8.55 -31.87
C ARG A 550 12.54 -9.67 -30.89
N ARG A 551 13.58 -10.35 -30.42
CA ARG A 551 13.48 -11.55 -29.59
C ARG A 551 14.24 -11.35 -28.29
N TRP A 552 13.64 -11.71 -27.17
CA TRP A 552 14.29 -11.60 -25.87
C TRP A 552 13.85 -12.72 -24.92
N VAL A 553 14.66 -12.99 -23.90
CA VAL A 553 14.43 -14.05 -22.90
C VAL A 553 14.64 -13.48 -21.51
N LEU A 554 13.61 -13.55 -20.67
CA LEU A 554 13.72 -13.32 -19.22
C LEU A 554 14.26 -14.60 -18.57
N ILE A 555 15.25 -14.46 -17.68
CA ILE A 555 15.82 -15.56 -16.91
C ILE A 555 15.98 -15.11 -15.46
N VAL A 556 15.55 -15.97 -14.54
CA VAL A 556 15.65 -15.74 -13.10
C VAL A 556 16.38 -16.93 -12.47
N ASN A 557 17.48 -16.68 -11.78
CA ASN A 557 18.12 -17.68 -10.93
C ASN A 557 17.39 -17.72 -9.57
N LYS A 558 16.93 -18.91 -9.16
CA LYS A 558 16.21 -19.12 -7.89
C LYS A 558 17.10 -19.67 -6.78
N ARG A 559 18.41 -19.76 -7.01
CA ARG A 559 19.39 -20.39 -6.12
C ARG A 559 20.33 -19.35 -5.51
N TYR A 560 20.75 -19.61 -4.28
CA TYR A 560 21.90 -18.93 -3.65
C TYR A 560 23.22 -19.58 -4.12
N ALA A 561 23.37 -19.71 -5.43
CA ALA A 561 24.53 -20.29 -6.09
C ALA A 561 24.60 -19.81 -7.54
N ASN A 562 25.77 -19.94 -8.17
CA ASN A 562 25.88 -19.73 -9.61
C ASN A 562 25.17 -20.87 -10.36
N VAL A 563 24.44 -20.51 -11.42
CA VAL A 563 23.77 -21.46 -12.29
C VAL A 563 24.19 -21.18 -13.73
N ASP A 564 24.74 -22.19 -14.39
CA ASP A 564 25.09 -22.11 -15.80
C ASP A 564 23.88 -22.50 -16.66
N VAL A 565 23.58 -21.66 -17.65
CA VAL A 565 22.51 -21.88 -18.63
C VAL A 565 23.06 -21.83 -20.05
N THR A 566 22.38 -22.48 -20.99
CA THR A 566 22.66 -22.37 -22.43
C THR A 566 21.43 -21.93 -23.20
N ILE A 567 21.59 -20.97 -24.11
CA ILE A 567 20.54 -20.50 -25.02
C ILE A 567 21.11 -20.55 -26.42
N ALA A 568 20.54 -21.40 -27.28
CA ALA A 568 21.05 -21.56 -28.64
C ALA A 568 20.97 -20.23 -29.43
N ASN A 569 22.06 -19.90 -30.12
CA ASN A 569 22.18 -18.73 -30.99
C ASN A 569 22.02 -17.38 -30.27
N CYS A 570 22.39 -17.27 -28.99
CA CYS A 570 22.41 -15.98 -28.29
C CYS A 570 23.76 -15.25 -28.44
N THR A 571 24.81 -15.93 -28.89
CA THR A 571 26.10 -15.32 -29.25
C THR A 571 25.92 -14.16 -30.23
N GLY A 572 26.54 -13.02 -29.94
CA GLY A 572 26.36 -11.76 -30.68
C GLY A 572 25.18 -10.91 -30.20
N GLY A 573 24.35 -11.44 -29.28
CA GLY A 573 23.32 -10.70 -28.58
C GLY A 573 23.85 -9.89 -27.39
N GLN A 574 22.93 -9.39 -26.57
CA GLN A 574 23.23 -8.60 -25.38
C GLN A 574 22.42 -9.11 -24.19
N MET A 575 23.00 -9.03 -23.00
CA MET A 575 22.34 -9.36 -21.74
C MET A 575 22.39 -8.17 -20.80
N GLN A 576 21.25 -7.80 -20.23
CA GLN A 576 21.18 -6.93 -19.06
C GLN A 576 20.98 -7.81 -17.83
N ILE A 577 21.84 -7.66 -16.81
CA ILE A 577 21.81 -8.49 -15.62
C ILE A 577 21.83 -7.64 -14.34
N ILE A 578 20.96 -8.01 -13.40
CA ILE A 578 20.91 -7.46 -12.04
C ILE A 578 21.33 -8.56 -11.08
N ASN A 579 22.41 -8.33 -10.35
CA ASN A 579 22.96 -9.24 -9.36
C ASN A 579 23.54 -8.46 -8.17
N GLU A 580 24.16 -9.14 -7.21
CA GLU A 580 24.71 -8.48 -6.02
C GLU A 580 25.78 -7.43 -6.37
N ALA A 581 26.52 -7.62 -7.47
CA ALA A 581 27.51 -6.65 -7.95
C ALA A 581 26.89 -5.36 -8.49
N SER A 582 25.61 -5.37 -8.87
CA SER A 582 24.87 -4.15 -9.23
C SER A 582 24.67 -3.22 -8.03
N GLY A 583 24.63 -3.75 -6.79
CA GLY A 583 24.35 -2.97 -5.58
C GLY A 583 23.02 -2.21 -5.68
N PHE A 584 23.06 -0.89 -5.50
CA PHE A 584 21.92 0.02 -5.71
C PHE A 584 21.92 0.69 -7.09
N GLY A 585 22.73 0.17 -8.02
CA GLY A 585 22.90 0.69 -9.38
C GLY A 585 22.07 -0.06 -10.43
N PRO A 586 22.00 0.49 -11.66
CA PRO A 586 21.26 -0.08 -12.78
C PRO A 586 21.78 -1.46 -13.22
N PRO A 587 21.04 -2.18 -14.09
CA PRO A 587 21.48 -3.45 -14.67
C PRO A 587 22.83 -3.30 -15.40
N THR A 588 23.71 -4.29 -15.26
CA THR A 588 24.95 -4.35 -16.03
C THR A 588 24.66 -4.85 -17.44
N LEU A 589 25.16 -4.15 -18.47
CA LEU A 589 25.08 -4.59 -19.86
C LEU A 589 26.30 -5.45 -20.24
N VAL A 590 26.05 -6.63 -20.78
CA VAL A 590 27.06 -7.63 -21.16
C VAL A 590 26.85 -8.06 -22.61
N ALA A 591 27.89 -8.01 -23.44
CA ALA A 591 27.86 -8.59 -24.78
C ALA A 591 28.05 -10.10 -24.70
N LEU A 592 27.22 -10.87 -25.40
CA LEU A 592 27.26 -12.33 -25.36
C LEU A 592 28.27 -12.86 -26.38
N THR A 593 29.36 -13.46 -25.90
CA THR A 593 30.40 -14.08 -26.74
C THR A 593 30.31 -15.60 -26.79
N SER A 594 29.33 -16.18 -26.11
CA SER A 594 29.09 -17.62 -26.01
C SER A 594 27.59 -17.85 -25.81
N ASP A 595 27.11 -19.01 -26.25
CA ASP A 595 25.75 -19.48 -25.98
C ASP A 595 25.56 -19.96 -24.53
N GLN A 596 26.65 -20.09 -23.76
CA GLN A 596 26.64 -20.39 -22.35
C GLN A 596 26.76 -19.11 -21.50
N ILE A 597 25.88 -18.97 -20.53
CA ILE A 597 25.77 -17.83 -19.62
C ILE A 597 25.83 -18.34 -18.18
N THR A 598 26.64 -17.71 -17.33
CA THR A 598 26.65 -17.97 -15.88
C THR A 598 25.83 -16.90 -15.17
N LEU A 599 24.77 -17.32 -14.47
CA LEU A 599 23.95 -16.46 -13.64
C LEU A 599 24.42 -16.56 -12.19
N SER A 600 24.82 -15.45 -11.59
CA SER A 600 25.13 -15.41 -10.15
C SER A 600 23.88 -15.63 -9.29
N ALA A 601 24.08 -15.88 -8.00
CA ALA A 601 23.00 -16.09 -7.03
C ALA A 601 21.88 -15.04 -7.18
N PHE A 602 20.65 -15.53 -7.27
CA PHE A 602 19.42 -14.71 -7.42
C PHE A 602 19.45 -13.66 -8.54
N ALA A 603 20.29 -13.82 -9.56
CA ALA A 603 20.34 -12.88 -10.66
C ALA A 603 19.04 -12.88 -11.48
N VAL A 604 18.63 -11.69 -11.91
CA VAL A 604 17.60 -11.49 -12.94
C VAL A 604 18.30 -10.99 -14.20
N ALA A 605 18.06 -11.65 -15.33
CA ALA A 605 18.66 -11.30 -16.60
C ALA A 605 17.62 -11.22 -17.72
N VAL A 606 17.79 -10.24 -18.60
CA VAL A 606 17.11 -10.15 -19.89
C VAL A 606 18.16 -10.32 -20.99
N VAL A 607 17.98 -11.35 -21.82
CA VAL A 607 18.84 -11.64 -22.97
C VAL A 607 18.13 -11.20 -24.24
N HIS A 608 18.65 -10.18 -24.91
CA HIS A 608 18.25 -9.80 -26.27
C HIS A 608 19.03 -10.64 -27.28
N MET A 609 18.30 -11.42 -28.07
CA MET A 609 18.89 -12.27 -29.10
C MET A 609 19.42 -11.41 -30.26
N PRO A 610 20.48 -11.84 -30.96
CA PRO A 610 20.87 -11.19 -32.21
C PRO A 610 19.72 -11.24 -33.24
N PRO A 611 19.73 -10.33 -34.23
CA PRO A 611 18.81 -10.40 -35.36
C PRO A 611 18.81 -11.81 -35.96
N ALA A 612 17.64 -12.31 -36.34
CA ALA A 612 17.58 -13.60 -37.04
C ALA A 612 18.39 -13.49 -38.35
N ASP A 613 19.31 -14.42 -38.58
CA ASP A 613 20.00 -14.51 -39.86
C ASP A 613 18.95 -14.67 -40.96
N LYS A 614 19.03 -13.84 -42.01
CA LYS A 614 18.12 -13.89 -43.17
C LYS A 614 18.30 -15.15 -44.04
N SER A 615 19.02 -16.16 -43.56
CA SER A 615 19.54 -17.27 -44.35
C SER A 615 19.48 -18.63 -43.63
N SER A 616 18.36 -18.97 -43.01
CA SER A 616 18.06 -20.35 -42.61
C SER A 616 16.62 -20.72 -42.90
#